data_AF-A0A4U5TQG3-F1
#
_entry.id   AF-A0A4U5TQG3-F1
#
_cell.length_a   1.000
_cell.length_b   1.000
_cell.length_c   1.000
_cell.angle_alpha   90.00
_cell.angle_beta   90.00
_cell.angle_gamma   90.00
#
_symmetry.space_group_name_H-M   'P 1'
#
loop_
_entity.id
_entity.type
_entity.pdbx_description
1 polymer ?
#
loop_
_entity_poly.entity_id
_entity_poly.type
_entity_poly.pdbx_seq_one_letter_code
_entity_poly.pdbx_strand_id
1 'polypeptide(L)'
;MLSGCGESVKESHIGKQVWMTENLNVDKFRNGDPIPHAKTIDEWKVAGSNKEPAWCYYDNDPANSEKYGKLYNWYAVNDPRGLAPEGWKIPSNEDWNRLTEFLGGMAGKKMKSTEFWADYDGESGNGTNESGFSGLPGGFRSRSGRFNYISNDGFWWSSTENDTNNAWNRYLYYGSGDFFRNGSNFKEEGLSVRCIKSLEKKISSSSFSTTVTFNEAEIFMQKRCNDINQTLMRKHVTNFNGTKMYMFLSVARDGNVCISSISENKLEVIAADCGPSEIKIQQWNAL
;
A
#
# COMPACT_ATOMS: atom_id res chain seq x y z
N MET A 1 4.71 18.04 -24.01
CA MET A 1 6.18 18.13 -23.92
C MET A 1 6.63 17.04 -22.96
N LEU A 2 7.49 16.14 -23.41
CA LEU A 2 8.14 15.15 -22.55
C LEU A 2 9.31 15.85 -21.84
N SER A 3 9.23 15.99 -20.52
CA SER A 3 10.37 16.27 -19.64
C SER A 3 10.14 15.50 -18.34
N GLY A 4 11.04 14.69 -17.82
CA GLY A 4 12.41 14.43 -18.22
C GLY A 4 12.93 13.15 -17.54
N CYS A 5 14.20 12.88 -17.79
CA CYS A 5 15.05 11.94 -17.06
C CYS A 5 14.72 11.95 -15.56
N GLY A 6 14.52 10.76 -14.97
CA GLY A 6 13.98 10.59 -13.62
C GLY A 6 14.62 11.52 -12.60
N GLU A 7 13.88 12.55 -12.19
CA GLU A 7 14.17 13.26 -10.95
C GLU A 7 14.09 12.22 -9.84
N SER A 8 15.19 12.07 -9.11
CA SER A 8 15.23 11.21 -7.94
C SER A 8 14.16 11.70 -6.95
N VAL A 9 13.12 10.91 -6.74
CA VAL A 9 12.12 11.15 -5.70
C VAL A 9 12.86 11.37 -4.38
N LYS A 10 12.62 12.52 -3.73
CA LYS A 10 13.22 12.79 -2.42
C LYS A 10 12.66 11.83 -1.39
N GLU A 11 13.55 11.13 -0.69
CA GLU A 11 13.20 10.10 0.27
C GLU A 11 13.92 10.27 1.61
N SER A 12 13.27 9.82 2.70
CA SER A 12 13.82 9.78 4.05
C SER A 12 13.69 8.37 4.63
N HIS A 13 14.71 7.95 5.37
CA HIS A 13 14.69 6.73 6.16
C HIS A 13 14.12 7.03 7.55
N ILE A 14 12.98 6.43 7.86
CA ILE A 14 12.35 6.52 9.17
C ILE A 14 12.24 5.11 9.75
N GLY A 15 13.18 4.80 10.63
CA GLY A 15 13.41 3.43 11.10
C GLY A 15 13.77 2.51 9.94
N LYS A 16 12.96 1.46 9.72
CA LYS A 16 13.14 0.51 8.61
C LYS A 16 12.36 0.90 7.34
N GLN A 17 11.58 1.98 7.39
CA GLN A 17 10.73 2.42 6.30
C GLN A 17 11.41 3.53 5.51
N VAL A 18 11.23 3.53 4.20
CA VAL A 18 11.68 4.60 3.32
C VAL A 18 10.46 5.33 2.81
N TRP A 19 10.36 6.61 3.13
CA TRP A 19 9.19 7.44 2.84
C TRP A 19 9.55 8.53 1.83
N MET A 20 8.62 8.86 0.93
CA MET A 20 8.73 10.12 0.20
C MET A 20 8.71 11.29 1.19
N THR A 21 9.48 12.35 0.94
CA THR A 21 9.44 13.58 1.75
C THR A 21 8.40 14.58 1.23
N GLU A 22 7.93 14.39 0.00
CA GLU A 22 6.95 15.25 -0.67
C GLU A 22 5.61 14.51 -0.85
N ASN A 23 4.53 15.26 -0.95
CA ASN A 23 3.21 14.69 -1.25
C ASN A 23 3.15 14.30 -2.73
N LEU A 24 2.44 13.21 -3.03
CA LEU A 24 2.30 12.71 -4.38
C LEU A 24 1.61 13.73 -5.30
N ASN A 25 2.17 13.96 -6.48
CA ASN A 25 1.69 14.99 -7.41
C ASN A 25 1.50 14.45 -8.86
N VAL A 26 1.00 13.22 -9.01
CA VAL A 26 0.74 12.59 -10.31
C VAL A 26 -0.67 12.92 -10.83
N ASP A 27 -0.86 12.95 -12.14
CA ASP A 27 -2.18 13.11 -12.79
C ASP A 27 -2.58 11.89 -13.63
N LYS A 28 -1.78 10.82 -13.55
CA LYS A 28 -1.98 9.55 -14.24
C LYS A 28 -1.78 8.40 -13.28
N PHE A 29 -2.52 7.33 -13.49
CA PHE A 29 -2.24 6.04 -12.88
C PHE A 29 -0.97 5.42 -13.48
N ARG A 30 -0.48 4.37 -12.83
CA ARG A 30 0.73 3.65 -13.22
C ARG A 30 0.64 3.05 -14.63
N ASN A 31 -0.56 2.69 -15.08
CA ASN A 31 -0.79 2.20 -16.44
C ASN A 31 -0.81 3.34 -17.50
N GLY A 32 -0.66 4.60 -17.10
CA GLY A 32 -0.66 5.78 -17.96
C GLY A 32 -2.03 6.44 -18.17
N ASP A 33 -3.11 5.83 -17.68
CA ASP A 33 -4.44 6.42 -17.80
C ASP A 33 -4.55 7.71 -16.98
N PRO A 34 -5.21 8.76 -17.51
CA PRO A 34 -5.41 10.00 -16.77
C PRO A 34 -6.34 9.77 -15.58
N ILE A 35 -6.02 10.42 -14.47
CA ILE A 35 -6.91 10.57 -13.32
C ILE A 35 -7.75 11.84 -13.57
N PRO A 36 -9.09 11.78 -13.52
CA PRO A 36 -9.93 12.95 -13.68
C PRO A 36 -9.58 14.10 -12.72
N HIS A 37 -9.38 15.30 -13.27
CA HIS A 37 -9.18 16.52 -12.49
C HIS A 37 -10.52 17.19 -12.22
N ALA A 38 -10.94 17.22 -10.96
CA ALA A 38 -12.16 17.91 -10.51
C ALA A 38 -11.84 19.36 -10.08
N LYS A 39 -12.06 20.30 -10.99
CA LYS A 39 -11.77 21.74 -10.85
C LYS A 39 -12.85 22.52 -10.13
N THR A 40 -14.06 21.97 -10.03
CA THR A 40 -15.22 22.63 -9.41
C THR A 40 -15.79 21.81 -8.27
N ILE A 41 -16.58 22.44 -7.40
CA ILE A 41 -17.33 21.77 -6.32
C ILE A 41 -18.23 20.67 -6.89
N ASP A 42 -18.92 20.95 -7.99
CA ASP A 42 -19.86 20.00 -8.58
C ASP A 42 -19.15 18.80 -9.21
N GLU A 43 -18.05 19.02 -9.94
CA GLU A 43 -17.23 17.91 -10.47
C GLU A 43 -16.72 16.99 -9.35
N TRP A 44 -16.27 17.56 -8.23
CA TRP A 44 -15.80 16.77 -7.08
C TRP A 44 -16.91 15.94 -6.45
N LYS A 45 -18.09 16.55 -6.24
CA LYS A 45 -19.26 15.87 -5.68
C LYS A 45 -19.76 14.76 -6.59
N VAL A 46 -19.76 14.99 -7.91
CA VAL A 46 -20.16 13.98 -8.90
C VAL A 46 -19.19 12.80 -8.87
N ALA A 47 -17.88 13.05 -8.93
CA ALA A 47 -16.87 11.98 -8.85
C ALA A 47 -17.02 11.16 -7.56
N GLY A 48 -17.18 11.83 -6.41
CA GLY A 48 -17.41 11.15 -5.13
C GLY A 48 -18.69 10.30 -5.12
N SER A 49 -19.80 10.84 -5.62
CA SER A 49 -21.09 10.13 -5.66
C SER A 49 -21.07 8.92 -6.60
N ASN A 50 -20.33 9.01 -7.71
CA ASN A 50 -20.13 7.93 -8.67
C ASN A 50 -19.05 6.92 -8.23
N LYS A 51 -18.35 7.19 -7.13
CA LYS A 51 -17.18 6.41 -6.67
C LYS A 51 -16.06 6.36 -7.71
N GLU A 52 -15.91 7.45 -8.45
CA GLU A 52 -14.90 7.61 -9.48
C GLU A 52 -13.64 8.29 -8.92
N PRO A 53 -12.46 7.92 -9.42
CA PRO A 53 -11.22 8.56 -8.98
C PRO A 53 -11.17 10.02 -9.40
N ALA A 54 -10.71 10.88 -8.50
CA ALA A 54 -10.50 12.29 -8.80
C ALA A 54 -9.33 12.87 -8.02
N TRP A 55 -8.75 13.92 -8.58
CA TRP A 55 -7.79 14.78 -7.90
C TRP A 55 -8.08 16.27 -8.12
N CYS A 56 -7.55 17.10 -7.24
CA CYS A 56 -7.52 18.55 -7.40
C CYS A 56 -6.32 19.16 -6.65
N TYR A 57 -6.04 20.43 -6.90
CA TYR A 57 -5.17 21.23 -6.03
C TYR A 57 -5.99 21.84 -4.89
N TYR A 58 -5.33 22.18 -3.79
CA TYR A 58 -5.98 22.97 -2.74
C TYR A 58 -6.48 24.30 -3.32
N ASP A 59 -7.69 24.72 -2.95
CA ASP A 59 -8.42 25.87 -3.54
C ASP A 59 -8.60 25.84 -5.07
N ASN A 60 -8.37 24.68 -5.70
CA ASN A 60 -8.25 24.54 -7.15
C ASN A 60 -7.18 25.47 -7.77
N ASP A 61 -6.19 25.88 -7.00
CA ASP A 61 -5.09 26.74 -7.45
C ASP A 61 -3.83 25.91 -7.76
N PRO A 62 -3.39 25.85 -9.03
CA PRO A 62 -2.16 25.15 -9.40
C PRO A 62 -0.90 25.64 -8.68
N ALA A 63 -0.86 26.88 -8.18
CA ALA A 63 0.27 27.39 -7.41
C ALA A 63 0.49 26.59 -6.11
N ASN A 64 -0.57 25.97 -5.57
CA ASN A 64 -0.46 25.10 -4.39
C ASN A 64 0.21 23.75 -4.69
N SER A 65 0.43 23.41 -5.97
CA SER A 65 0.99 22.11 -6.37
C SER A 65 2.43 21.90 -5.91
N GLU A 66 3.27 22.94 -6.01
CA GLU A 66 4.69 22.88 -5.65
C GLU A 66 4.87 22.66 -4.14
N LYS A 67 3.99 23.28 -3.35
CA LYS A 67 4.05 23.21 -1.89
C LYS A 67 3.33 22.01 -1.32
N TYR A 68 2.05 21.83 -1.65
CA TYR A 68 1.18 20.86 -0.99
C TYR A 68 0.94 19.58 -1.80
N GLY A 69 1.29 19.58 -3.09
CA GLY A 69 0.94 18.50 -4.01
C GLY A 69 -0.55 18.49 -4.35
N LYS A 70 -1.04 17.31 -4.76
CA LYS A 70 -2.46 17.09 -5.10
C LYS A 70 -3.21 16.45 -3.94
N LEU A 71 -4.49 16.77 -3.88
CA LEU A 71 -5.48 16.06 -3.07
C LEU A 71 -6.16 15.01 -3.95
N TYR A 72 -6.29 13.79 -3.43
CA TYR A 72 -6.94 12.69 -4.13
C TYR A 72 -8.10 12.19 -3.29
N ASN A 73 -9.18 11.77 -3.94
CA ASN A 73 -10.18 10.97 -3.26
C ASN A 73 -9.70 9.54 -3.04
N TRP A 74 -10.32 8.82 -2.11
CA TRP A 74 -9.87 7.47 -1.77
C TRP A 74 -10.07 6.48 -2.93
N TYR A 75 -11.02 6.76 -3.84
CA TYR A 75 -11.22 5.96 -5.05
C TYR A 75 -10.00 6.01 -5.98
N ALA A 76 -9.33 7.16 -6.10
CA ALA A 76 -8.05 7.25 -6.79
C ALA A 76 -6.94 6.50 -6.02
N VAL A 77 -6.93 6.60 -4.69
CA VAL A 77 -5.95 5.94 -3.82
C VAL A 77 -5.98 4.42 -3.96
N ASN A 78 -7.17 3.83 -4.07
CA ASN A 78 -7.37 2.38 -4.13
C ASN A 78 -7.75 1.88 -5.53
N ASP A 79 -7.51 2.68 -6.58
CA ASP A 79 -7.79 2.29 -7.96
C ASP A 79 -6.85 1.13 -8.40
N PRO A 80 -7.37 0.07 -9.05
CA PRO A 80 -6.56 -1.07 -9.49
C PRO A 80 -5.47 -0.71 -10.51
N ARG A 81 -5.57 0.43 -11.20
CA ARG A 81 -4.54 0.92 -12.12
C ARG A 81 -3.30 1.47 -11.41
N GLY A 82 -3.41 1.69 -10.10
CA GLY A 82 -2.30 2.03 -9.21
C GLY A 82 -1.94 3.52 -9.23
N LEU A 83 -2.16 4.21 -8.11
CA LEU A 83 -1.83 5.63 -7.96
C LEU A 83 -0.33 5.88 -7.72
N ALA A 84 0.32 5.01 -6.94
CA ALA A 84 1.73 5.18 -6.59
C ALA A 84 2.65 4.92 -7.80
N PRO A 85 3.75 5.67 -7.97
CA PRO A 85 4.78 5.36 -8.96
C PRO A 85 5.38 3.96 -8.78
N GLU A 86 6.11 3.48 -9.78
CA GLU A 86 6.84 2.22 -9.71
C GLU A 86 7.88 2.24 -8.57
N GLY A 87 8.07 1.11 -7.89
CA GLY A 87 8.91 1.01 -6.68
C GLY A 87 8.26 1.57 -5.39
N TRP A 88 7.11 2.26 -5.51
CA TRP A 88 6.40 2.86 -4.39
C TRP A 88 5.01 2.23 -4.17
N LYS A 89 4.51 2.33 -2.95
CA LYS A 89 3.13 1.98 -2.59
C LYS A 89 2.49 3.07 -1.73
N ILE A 90 1.16 3.09 -1.73
CA ILE A 90 0.40 3.87 -0.75
C ILE A 90 0.46 3.15 0.60
N PRO A 91 0.84 3.85 1.69
CA PRO A 91 0.94 3.26 3.02
C PRO A 91 -0.40 2.73 3.50
N SER A 92 -0.38 1.52 4.05
CA SER A 92 -1.48 0.93 4.79
C SER A 92 -1.54 1.48 6.22
N ASN A 93 -2.61 1.14 6.94
CA ASN A 93 -2.75 1.49 8.35
C ASN A 93 -1.61 0.91 9.19
N GLU A 94 -1.17 -0.31 8.89
CA GLU A 94 -0.01 -0.95 9.53
C GLU A 94 1.31 -0.24 9.21
N ASP A 95 1.50 0.26 7.98
CA ASP A 95 2.69 1.04 7.64
C ASP A 95 2.75 2.33 8.47
N TRP A 96 1.62 3.02 8.64
CA TRP A 96 1.51 4.20 9.50
C TRP A 96 1.68 3.88 11.00
N ASN A 97 1.18 2.73 11.47
CA ASN A 97 1.37 2.30 12.86
C ASN A 97 2.85 2.09 13.17
N ARG A 98 3.59 1.42 12.28
CA ARG A 98 5.04 1.20 12.43
C ARG A 98 5.83 2.51 12.47
N LEU A 99 5.45 3.48 11.64
CA LEU A 99 6.06 4.82 11.65
C LEU A 99 5.87 5.49 13.02
N THR A 100 4.64 5.46 13.53
CA THR A 100 4.28 6.10 14.80
C THR A 100 4.96 5.42 15.98
N GLU A 101 4.99 4.07 15.99
CA GLU A 101 5.66 3.26 16.99
C GLU A 101 7.17 3.55 17.03
N PHE A 102 7.82 3.65 15.87
CA PHE A 102 9.24 3.97 15.78
C PHE A 102 9.54 5.38 16.31
N LEU A 103 8.71 6.37 15.98
CA LEU A 103 8.91 7.75 16.41
C LEU A 103 8.60 7.97 17.90
N GLY A 104 7.73 7.14 18.47
CA GLY A 104 7.33 7.19 19.87
C GLY A 104 6.59 8.47 20.25
N GLY A 105 6.80 8.94 21.48
CA GLY A 105 6.17 10.16 21.99
C GLY A 105 6.46 11.39 21.11
N MET A 106 5.45 12.24 20.96
CA MET A 106 5.47 13.44 20.13
C MET A 106 5.82 13.17 18.65
N ALA A 107 5.41 12.01 18.11
CA ALA A 107 5.65 11.64 16.72
C ALA A 107 5.22 12.76 15.75
N GLY A 108 4.12 13.43 16.03
CA GLY A 108 3.64 14.53 15.21
C GLY A 108 4.57 15.74 15.18
N LYS A 109 5.14 16.17 16.32
CA LYS A 109 6.13 17.26 16.37
C LYS A 109 7.38 16.91 15.55
N LYS A 110 7.83 15.66 15.61
CA LYS A 110 8.98 15.14 14.83
C LYS A 110 8.69 15.03 13.33
N MET A 111 7.42 14.94 12.94
CA MET A 111 6.98 14.79 11.54
C MET A 111 6.61 16.09 10.87
N LYS A 112 6.05 17.06 11.61
CA LYS A 112 5.71 18.38 11.10
C LYS A 112 6.95 19.09 10.52
N SER A 113 6.76 19.80 9.42
CA SER A 113 7.74 20.73 8.86
C SER A 113 8.11 21.80 9.89
N THR A 114 9.29 22.40 9.72
CA THR A 114 9.79 23.48 10.58
C THR A 114 9.13 24.83 10.32
N GLU A 115 8.25 24.91 9.33
CA GLU A 115 7.55 26.12 8.90
C GLU A 115 6.14 25.81 8.37
N PHE A 116 5.36 26.88 8.18
CA PHE A 116 3.99 26.93 7.62
C PHE A 116 2.83 26.52 8.53
N TRP A 117 3.10 26.01 9.73
CA TRP A 117 2.04 25.72 10.69
C TRP A 117 1.64 26.99 11.43
N ALA A 118 0.33 27.20 11.57
CA ALA A 118 -0.21 28.30 12.33
C ALA A 118 0.20 28.22 13.81
N ASP A 119 0.26 29.38 14.47
CA ASP A 119 0.48 29.45 15.91
C ASP A 119 -0.74 28.92 16.67
N TYR A 120 -0.49 28.35 17.85
CA TYR A 120 -1.52 27.85 18.76
C TYR A 120 -1.15 28.24 20.19
N ASP A 121 -2.08 28.89 20.88
CA ASP A 121 -1.91 29.32 22.28
C ASP A 121 -0.62 30.13 22.52
N GLY A 122 -0.31 31.05 21.60
CA GLY A 122 0.87 31.91 21.67
C GLY A 122 2.19 31.25 21.27
N GLU A 123 2.19 29.97 20.90
CA GLU A 123 3.37 29.21 20.51
C GLU A 123 3.31 28.75 19.06
N SER A 124 4.48 28.57 18.44
CA SER A 124 4.54 28.11 17.05
C SER A 124 4.08 26.66 16.90
N GLY A 125 3.12 26.41 16.01
CA GLY A 125 2.63 25.06 15.68
C GLY A 125 3.62 24.21 14.88
N ASN A 126 4.75 24.80 14.45
CA ASN A 126 5.77 24.15 13.64
C ASN A 126 6.37 22.90 14.33
N GLY A 127 6.82 21.95 13.54
CA GLY A 127 7.55 20.77 14.00
C GLY A 127 9.05 20.99 14.12
N THR A 128 9.75 19.95 14.56
CA THR A 128 11.21 19.87 14.50
C THR A 128 11.69 19.19 13.21
N ASN A 129 10.80 18.49 12.50
CA ASN A 129 11.10 17.66 11.33
C ASN A 129 12.26 16.66 11.54
N GLU A 130 12.55 16.24 12.78
CA GLU A 130 13.62 15.29 13.10
C GLU A 130 13.48 13.95 12.39
N SER A 131 12.24 13.57 12.02
CA SER A 131 11.98 12.35 11.25
C SER A 131 12.33 12.48 9.76
N GLY A 132 12.46 13.70 9.24
CA GLY A 132 12.57 13.97 7.80
C GLY A 132 11.28 13.74 7.01
N PHE A 133 10.14 13.44 7.66
CA PHE A 133 8.86 13.24 6.97
C PHE A 133 8.36 14.50 6.26
N SER A 134 8.72 15.69 6.75
CA SER A 134 8.35 16.99 6.18
C SER A 134 6.84 17.13 5.97
N GLY A 135 6.08 16.90 7.04
CA GLY A 135 4.62 17.02 7.07
C GLY A 135 4.18 18.48 6.95
N LEU A 136 3.50 18.83 5.87
CA LEU A 136 2.97 20.17 5.62
C LEU A 136 1.48 20.26 6.00
N PRO A 137 1.01 21.43 6.47
CA PRO A 137 -0.38 21.65 6.82
C PRO A 137 -1.21 22.01 5.58
N GLY A 138 -1.36 21.03 4.68
CA GLY A 138 -2.02 21.21 3.38
C GLY A 138 -3.55 21.16 3.42
N GLY A 139 -4.15 20.96 4.59
CA GLY A 139 -5.59 20.85 4.74
C GLY A 139 -6.19 19.68 3.95
N PHE A 140 -7.48 19.77 3.65
CA PHE A 140 -8.19 18.79 2.83
C PHE A 140 -9.37 19.38 2.07
N ARG A 141 -9.95 18.59 1.16
CA ARG A 141 -11.21 18.87 0.48
C ARG A 141 -12.33 17.98 1.01
N SER A 142 -13.39 18.55 1.53
CA SER A 142 -14.53 17.80 2.08
C SER A 142 -15.37 17.14 0.99
N ARG A 143 -16.25 16.21 1.38
CA ARG A 143 -17.26 15.59 0.50
C ARG A 143 -18.20 16.63 -0.13
N SER A 144 -18.41 17.77 0.53
CA SER A 144 -19.18 18.89 -0.03
C SER A 144 -18.40 19.74 -1.04
N GLY A 145 -17.13 19.39 -1.32
CA GLY A 145 -16.25 20.04 -2.27
C GLY A 145 -15.51 21.26 -1.70
N ARG A 146 -15.70 21.60 -0.42
CA ARG A 146 -15.07 22.75 0.26
C ARG A 146 -13.67 22.41 0.76
N PHE A 147 -12.77 23.38 0.75
CA PHE A 147 -11.43 23.23 1.31
C PHE A 147 -11.41 23.71 2.77
N ASN A 148 -10.65 23.02 3.64
CA ASN A 148 -10.57 23.35 5.06
C ASN A 148 -9.14 23.15 5.59
N TYR A 149 -8.83 23.84 6.69
CA TYR A 149 -7.64 23.62 7.55
C TYR A 149 -6.25 23.77 6.91
N ILE A 150 -6.10 24.50 5.80
CA ILE A 150 -4.76 24.90 5.36
C ILE A 150 -4.07 25.69 6.46
N SER A 151 -2.75 25.50 6.62
CA SER A 151 -1.92 26.02 7.72
C SER A 151 -2.19 25.44 9.11
N ASN A 152 -3.36 24.84 9.35
CA ASN A 152 -3.69 24.21 10.64
C ASN A 152 -3.36 22.73 10.67
N ASP A 153 -3.75 21.98 9.64
CA ASP A 153 -3.73 20.52 9.68
C ASP A 153 -3.15 19.93 8.39
N GLY A 154 -2.49 18.79 8.52
CA GLY A 154 -2.06 17.96 7.39
C GLY A 154 -2.74 16.61 7.44
N PHE A 155 -3.31 16.16 6.32
CA PHE A 155 -4.07 14.90 6.22
C PHE A 155 -3.49 14.00 5.13
N TRP A 156 -3.28 12.72 5.46
CA TRP A 156 -2.76 11.71 4.53
C TRP A 156 -3.61 10.46 4.52
N TRP A 157 -3.99 10.00 3.33
CA TRP A 157 -4.72 8.75 3.17
C TRP A 157 -3.90 7.52 3.61
N SER A 158 -4.62 6.53 4.15
CA SER A 158 -4.20 5.13 4.15
C SER A 158 -4.85 4.41 2.97
N SER A 159 -4.17 3.40 2.41
CA SER A 159 -4.78 2.45 1.48
C SER A 159 -5.77 1.48 2.15
N THR A 160 -5.84 1.47 3.48
CA THR A 160 -6.73 0.57 4.25
C THR A 160 -8.14 1.15 4.34
N GLU A 161 -9.11 0.39 3.84
CA GLU A 161 -10.54 0.63 4.04
C GLU A 161 -10.91 0.49 5.52
N ASN A 162 -11.81 1.34 6.02
CA ASN A 162 -12.39 1.18 7.36
C ASN A 162 -13.76 0.50 7.29
N ASP A 163 -14.62 1.01 6.41
CA ASP A 163 -15.94 0.42 6.14
C ASP A 163 -16.39 0.76 4.71
N THR A 164 -17.66 0.52 4.39
CA THR A 164 -18.22 0.76 3.05
C THR A 164 -18.10 2.21 2.57
N ASN A 165 -18.19 3.19 3.47
CA ASN A 165 -18.16 4.61 3.14
C ASN A 165 -16.87 5.31 3.58
N ASN A 166 -16.15 4.75 4.54
CA ASN A 166 -15.01 5.40 5.17
C ASN A 166 -13.69 4.66 4.93
N ALA A 167 -12.60 5.41 4.95
CA ALA A 167 -11.25 4.88 4.90
C ALA A 167 -10.38 5.49 6.00
N TRP A 168 -9.35 4.75 6.39
CA TRP A 168 -8.40 5.25 7.37
C TRP A 168 -7.55 6.38 6.77
N ASN A 169 -7.26 7.38 7.59
CA ASN A 169 -6.23 8.37 7.31
C ASN A 169 -5.39 8.62 8.56
N ARG A 170 -4.37 9.45 8.37
CA ARG A 170 -3.59 10.03 9.44
C ARG A 170 -3.60 11.54 9.33
N TYR A 171 -3.50 12.21 10.46
CA TYR A 171 -3.40 13.66 10.47
C TYR A 171 -2.48 14.22 11.55
N LEU A 172 -1.94 15.39 11.25
CA LEU A 172 -1.15 16.24 12.13
C LEU A 172 -1.96 17.50 12.41
N TYR A 173 -1.98 17.93 13.67
CA TYR A 173 -2.69 19.11 14.16
C TYR A 173 -1.69 20.15 14.66
N TYR A 174 -1.86 21.42 14.28
CA TYR A 174 -0.95 22.51 14.66
C TYR A 174 -0.74 22.61 16.18
N GLY A 175 -1.79 22.48 16.98
CA GLY A 175 -1.74 22.57 18.44
C GLY A 175 -1.36 21.29 19.19
N SER A 176 -0.93 20.22 18.52
CA SER A 176 -0.49 18.98 19.19
C SER A 176 0.85 18.48 18.66
N GLY A 177 1.57 17.78 19.53
CA GLY A 177 2.77 17.02 19.18
C GLY A 177 2.50 15.61 18.69
N ASP A 178 1.25 15.14 18.72
CA ASP A 178 0.90 13.75 18.37
C ASP A 178 0.54 13.59 16.89
N PHE A 179 0.59 12.34 16.44
CA PHE A 179 0.18 11.93 15.10
C PHE A 179 -1.05 11.04 15.20
N PHE A 180 -2.17 11.54 14.68
CA PHE A 180 -3.49 10.97 14.95
C PHE A 180 -3.95 10.05 13.83
N ARG A 181 -4.84 9.12 14.20
CA ARG A 181 -5.54 8.22 13.28
C ARG A 181 -7.02 8.54 13.28
N ASN A 182 -7.61 8.63 12.09
CA ASN A 182 -9.05 8.79 11.91
C ASN A 182 -9.59 7.71 10.96
N GLY A 183 -10.69 7.07 11.36
CA GLY A 183 -11.40 6.05 10.56
C GLY A 183 -12.74 6.55 9.99
N SER A 184 -13.12 7.79 10.28
CA SER A 184 -14.44 8.34 9.96
C SER A 184 -14.42 9.31 8.77
N ASN A 185 -13.31 9.42 8.04
CA ASN A 185 -13.29 10.23 6.82
C ASN A 185 -13.93 9.46 5.67
N PHE A 186 -14.86 10.13 5.02
CA PHE A 186 -15.55 9.65 3.83
C PHE A 186 -14.57 9.47 2.67
N LYS A 187 -14.71 8.38 1.90
CA LYS A 187 -13.88 8.08 0.73
C LYS A 187 -13.94 9.17 -0.35
N GLU A 188 -15.01 9.96 -0.37
CA GLU A 188 -15.20 11.10 -1.25
C GLU A 188 -14.35 12.33 -0.91
N GLU A 189 -13.71 12.38 0.27
CA GLU A 189 -12.86 13.51 0.65
C GLU A 189 -11.52 13.50 -0.08
N GLY A 190 -10.92 14.68 -0.27
CA GLY A 190 -9.64 14.85 -0.93
C GLY A 190 -8.55 15.09 0.10
N LEU A 191 -7.70 14.09 0.34
CA LEU A 191 -6.55 14.22 1.23
C LEU A 191 -5.24 14.10 0.44
N SER A 192 -4.14 14.53 1.05
CA SER A 192 -2.81 14.32 0.49
C SER A 192 -2.46 12.83 0.51
N VAL A 193 -1.48 12.45 -0.30
CA VAL A 193 -0.96 11.09 -0.35
C VAL A 193 0.55 11.15 -0.17
N ARG A 194 1.07 10.39 0.81
CA ARG A 194 2.50 10.09 0.91
C ARG A 194 2.72 8.67 0.42
N CYS A 195 3.82 8.39 -0.27
CA CYS A 195 4.17 7.01 -0.58
C CYS A 195 5.30 6.51 0.33
N ILE A 196 5.29 5.20 0.53
CA ILE A 196 6.36 4.45 1.17
C ILE A 196 6.95 3.52 0.11
N LYS A 197 8.27 3.35 0.11
CA LYS A 197 8.94 2.43 -0.81
C LYS A 197 8.38 1.05 -0.57
N SER A 198 8.00 0.37 -1.63
CA SER A 198 7.67 -1.04 -1.52
C SER A 198 8.90 -1.71 -0.93
N LEU A 199 8.71 -2.52 0.12
CA LEU A 199 9.73 -3.51 0.44
C LEU A 199 9.76 -4.43 -0.78
N GLU A 200 10.54 -4.07 -1.79
CA GLU A 200 11.14 -5.08 -2.63
C GLU A 200 11.78 -6.00 -1.62
N LYS A 201 11.27 -7.23 -1.50
CA LYS A 201 12.11 -8.30 -1.01
C LYS A 201 13.37 -8.15 -1.85
N LYS A 202 14.46 -7.68 -1.24
CA LYS A 202 15.78 -7.76 -1.83
C LYS A 202 16.01 -9.23 -2.08
N ILE A 203 15.58 -9.72 -3.24
CA ILE A 203 16.30 -10.76 -3.92
C ILE A 203 17.56 -10.00 -4.35
N SER A 204 18.58 -10.03 -3.49
CA SER A 204 19.85 -9.42 -3.82
C SER A 204 20.27 -10.00 -5.16
N SER A 205 20.72 -9.12 -6.04
CA SER A 205 21.38 -9.42 -7.29
C SER A 205 22.70 -10.18 -7.06
N SER A 206 22.60 -11.42 -6.56
CA SER A 206 23.61 -12.45 -6.68
C SER A 206 22.98 -13.52 -7.56
N SER A 207 23.34 -13.52 -8.84
CA SER A 207 23.02 -14.56 -9.84
C SER A 207 21.65 -15.23 -9.64
N PHE A 208 20.60 -14.70 -10.30
CA PHE A 208 19.30 -15.36 -10.37
C PHE A 208 19.48 -16.78 -10.92
N SER A 209 19.60 -17.74 -10.02
CA SER A 209 19.15 -19.09 -10.25
C SER A 209 17.64 -18.97 -10.34
N THR A 210 17.09 -19.18 -11.54
CA THR A 210 15.65 -19.23 -11.82
C THR A 210 15.00 -20.48 -11.22
N THR A 211 15.39 -20.83 -10.00
CA THR A 211 14.89 -22.00 -9.29
C THR A 211 13.80 -21.57 -8.32
N VAL A 212 12.58 -22.02 -8.57
CA VAL A 212 11.45 -21.98 -7.64
C VAL A 212 11.91 -22.52 -6.29
N THR A 213 11.66 -21.76 -5.24
CA THR A 213 11.93 -22.16 -3.87
C THR A 213 10.76 -22.95 -3.29
N PHE A 214 11.03 -23.75 -2.25
CA PHE A 214 9.99 -24.48 -1.52
C PHE A 214 8.88 -23.55 -0.98
N ASN A 215 9.25 -22.37 -0.48
CA ASN A 215 8.29 -21.41 0.06
C ASN A 215 7.37 -20.82 -1.03
N GLU A 216 7.89 -20.58 -2.23
CA GLU A 216 7.07 -20.16 -3.38
C GLU A 216 6.10 -21.27 -3.80
N ALA A 217 6.59 -22.51 -3.88
CA ALA A 217 5.76 -23.67 -4.16
C ALA A 217 4.66 -23.89 -3.11
N GLU A 218 4.96 -23.69 -1.82
CA GLU A 218 3.99 -23.81 -0.72
C GLU A 218 2.90 -22.74 -0.80
N ILE A 219 3.25 -21.47 -1.03
CA ILE A 219 2.27 -20.38 -1.19
C ILE A 219 1.37 -20.65 -2.40
N PHE A 220 1.97 -21.06 -3.51
CA PHE A 220 1.22 -21.43 -4.72
C PHE A 220 0.21 -22.55 -4.44
N MET A 221 0.63 -23.60 -3.73
CA MET A 221 -0.24 -24.72 -3.40
C MET A 221 -1.33 -24.37 -2.40
N GLN A 222 -1.05 -23.51 -1.41
CA GLN A 222 -2.07 -23.03 -0.48
C GLN A 222 -3.20 -22.29 -1.21
N LYS A 223 -2.83 -21.36 -2.12
CA LYS A 223 -3.82 -20.64 -2.94
C LYS A 223 -4.63 -21.61 -3.80
N ARG A 224 -3.95 -22.49 -4.54
CA ARG A 224 -4.61 -23.48 -5.41
C ARG A 224 -5.58 -24.37 -4.62
N CYS A 225 -5.16 -24.89 -3.47
CA CYS A 225 -6.02 -25.75 -2.63
C CYS A 225 -7.27 -25.00 -2.18
N ASN A 226 -7.14 -23.75 -1.74
CA ASN A 226 -8.29 -22.92 -1.37
C ASN A 226 -9.26 -22.73 -2.55
N ASP A 227 -8.75 -22.44 -3.75
CA ASP A 227 -9.56 -22.22 -4.95
C ASP A 227 -10.37 -23.46 -5.36
N ILE A 228 -9.84 -24.67 -5.10
CA ILE A 228 -10.49 -25.95 -5.43
C ILE A 228 -11.12 -26.66 -4.23
N ASN A 229 -11.28 -25.96 -3.10
CA ASN A 229 -11.88 -26.51 -1.88
C ASN A 229 -11.17 -27.76 -1.32
N GLN A 230 -9.84 -27.76 -1.37
CA GLN A 230 -8.99 -28.77 -0.74
C GLN A 230 -8.26 -28.20 0.47
N THR A 231 -7.90 -29.07 1.41
CA THR A 231 -7.07 -28.71 2.57
C THR A 231 -5.68 -29.30 2.40
N LEU A 232 -4.64 -28.45 2.45
CA LEU A 232 -3.25 -28.91 2.41
C LEU A 232 -2.86 -29.53 3.77
N MET A 233 -2.33 -30.75 3.76
CA MET A 233 -2.08 -31.55 4.96
C MET A 233 -0.60 -31.77 5.25
N ARG A 234 0.18 -32.16 4.24
CA ARG A 234 1.60 -32.49 4.39
C ARG A 234 2.41 -31.95 3.23
N LYS A 235 3.71 -31.79 3.48
CA LYS A 235 4.69 -31.28 2.53
C LYS A 235 5.98 -32.07 2.64
N HIS A 236 6.62 -32.32 1.50
CA HIS A 236 7.86 -33.09 1.42
C HIS A 236 8.72 -32.54 0.27
N VAL A 237 10.04 -32.64 0.40
CA VAL A 237 11.00 -32.22 -0.64
C VAL A 237 11.86 -33.42 -1.00
N THR A 238 11.89 -33.77 -2.27
CA THR A 238 12.73 -34.85 -2.80
C THR A 238 13.55 -34.39 -4.00
N ASN A 239 14.51 -35.20 -4.44
CA ASN A 239 15.28 -34.96 -5.67
C ASN A 239 14.97 -36.06 -6.68
N PHE A 240 14.61 -35.66 -7.90
CA PHE A 240 14.38 -36.59 -9.00
C PHE A 240 15.28 -36.20 -10.18
N ASN A 241 16.19 -37.09 -10.58
CA ASN A 241 17.16 -36.86 -11.66
C ASN A 241 17.91 -35.52 -11.55
N GLY A 242 18.32 -35.15 -10.33
CA GLY A 242 19.03 -33.89 -10.08
C GLY A 242 18.16 -32.63 -10.05
N THR A 243 16.83 -32.75 -10.15
CA THR A 243 15.87 -31.65 -9.99
C THR A 243 15.15 -31.79 -8.64
N LYS A 244 15.13 -30.73 -7.82
CA LYS A 244 14.30 -30.69 -6.61
C LYS A 244 12.81 -30.67 -6.98
N MET A 245 12.07 -31.49 -6.25
CA MET A 245 10.64 -31.66 -6.38
C MET A 245 9.98 -31.36 -5.03
N TYR A 246 8.99 -30.48 -5.05
CA TYR A 246 8.18 -30.10 -3.90
C TYR A 246 6.85 -30.83 -3.98
N MET A 247 6.62 -31.74 -3.05
CA MET A 247 5.44 -32.59 -3.01
C MET A 247 4.50 -32.11 -1.91
N PHE A 248 3.21 -32.18 -2.21
CA PHE A 248 2.14 -31.65 -1.37
C PHE A 248 1.00 -32.65 -1.31
N LEU A 249 0.60 -33.02 -0.09
CA LEU A 249 -0.55 -33.88 0.15
C LEU A 249 -1.74 -33.02 0.57
N SER A 250 -2.83 -33.08 -0.18
CA SER A 250 -4.08 -32.37 0.12
C SER A 250 -5.27 -33.34 0.22
N VAL A 251 -6.31 -32.92 0.94
CA VAL A 251 -7.57 -33.68 1.12
C VAL A 251 -8.71 -32.87 0.50
N ALA A 252 -9.50 -33.51 -0.35
CA ALA A 252 -10.72 -32.95 -0.94
C ALA A 252 -11.94 -33.20 -0.04
N ARG A 253 -13.03 -32.46 -0.29
CA ARG A 253 -14.26 -32.55 0.51
C ARG A 253 -14.93 -33.92 0.49
N ASP A 254 -14.72 -34.69 -0.57
CA ASP A 254 -15.23 -36.06 -0.73
C ASP A 254 -14.36 -37.10 0.00
N GLY A 255 -13.30 -36.68 0.70
CA GLY A 255 -12.38 -37.54 1.43
C GLY A 255 -11.24 -38.12 0.59
N ASN A 256 -11.19 -37.84 -0.72
CA ASN A 256 -10.07 -38.23 -1.55
C ASN A 256 -8.81 -37.42 -1.20
N VAL A 257 -7.66 -38.06 -1.33
CA VAL A 257 -6.35 -37.46 -1.09
C VAL A 257 -5.63 -37.27 -2.42
N CYS A 258 -5.00 -36.11 -2.60
CA CYS A 258 -4.20 -35.79 -3.78
C CYS A 258 -2.74 -35.60 -3.39
N ILE A 259 -1.83 -36.16 -4.18
CA ILE A 259 -0.39 -35.87 -4.12
C ILE A 259 -0.07 -35.01 -5.34
N SER A 260 0.34 -33.77 -5.11
CA SER A 260 0.73 -32.83 -6.16
C SER A 260 2.22 -32.55 -6.09
N SER A 261 2.87 -32.38 -7.24
CA SER A 261 4.30 -32.04 -7.31
C SER A 261 4.56 -30.77 -8.12
N ILE A 262 5.55 -30.00 -7.67
CA ILE A 262 6.08 -28.79 -8.32
C ILE A 262 7.59 -28.95 -8.42
N SER A 263 8.19 -28.65 -9.58
CA SER A 263 9.65 -28.70 -9.74
C SER A 263 10.31 -27.38 -9.36
N GLU A 264 11.59 -27.41 -9.00
CA GLU A 264 12.37 -26.18 -8.85
C GLU A 264 12.51 -25.39 -10.16
N ASN A 265 12.20 -25.97 -11.32
CA ASN A 265 12.34 -25.27 -12.61
C ASN A 265 11.11 -24.44 -13.00
N LYS A 266 9.94 -24.71 -12.42
CA LYS A 266 8.68 -24.08 -12.85
C LYS A 266 7.62 -24.09 -11.76
N LEU A 267 7.03 -22.92 -11.48
CA LEU A 267 6.00 -22.73 -10.47
C LEU A 267 4.62 -23.14 -11.03
N GLU A 268 4.45 -24.43 -11.28
CA GLU A 268 3.18 -25.03 -11.68
C GLU A 268 3.08 -26.47 -11.15
N VAL A 269 1.86 -26.98 -11.01
CA VAL A 269 1.66 -28.40 -10.72
C VAL A 269 1.99 -29.22 -11.96
N ILE A 270 3.07 -30.00 -11.90
CA ILE A 270 3.55 -30.82 -13.03
C ILE A 270 3.00 -32.25 -12.99
N ALA A 271 2.59 -32.72 -11.81
CA ALA A 271 1.82 -33.94 -11.65
C ALA A 271 0.86 -33.81 -10.48
N ALA A 272 -0.34 -34.36 -10.63
CA ALA A 272 -1.31 -34.50 -9.56
C ALA A 272 -1.96 -35.88 -9.69
N ASP A 273 -1.92 -36.64 -8.59
CA ASP A 273 -2.51 -37.98 -8.52
C ASP A 273 -3.44 -38.04 -7.31
N CYS A 274 -4.73 -38.23 -7.57
CA CYS A 274 -5.79 -38.21 -6.57
C CYS A 274 -6.46 -39.58 -6.46
N GLY A 275 -6.81 -39.99 -5.25
CA GLY A 275 -7.52 -41.24 -5.02
C GLY A 275 -7.88 -41.49 -3.56
N PRO A 276 -8.29 -42.73 -3.22
CA PRO A 276 -8.67 -43.10 -1.86
C PRO A 276 -7.56 -42.81 -0.85
N SER A 277 -7.95 -42.29 0.31
CA SER A 277 -7.03 -41.80 1.35
C SER A 277 -6.04 -42.86 1.82
N GLU A 278 -6.48 -44.10 2.01
CA GLU A 278 -5.62 -45.22 2.44
C GLU A 278 -4.44 -45.46 1.47
N ILE A 279 -4.75 -45.55 0.17
CA ILE A 279 -3.75 -45.79 -0.89
C ILE A 279 -2.78 -44.62 -0.97
N LYS A 280 -3.29 -43.39 -0.97
CA LYS A 280 -2.47 -42.19 -1.16
C LYS A 280 -1.62 -41.87 0.06
N ILE A 281 -2.10 -42.12 1.27
CA ILE A 281 -1.29 -41.97 2.49
C ILE A 281 -0.16 -43.01 2.53
N GLN A 282 -0.42 -44.26 2.11
CA GLN A 282 0.64 -45.27 1.97
C GLN A 282 1.69 -44.86 0.95
N GLN A 283 1.26 -44.41 -0.24
CA GLN A 283 2.17 -43.89 -1.27
C GLN A 283 3.00 -42.71 -0.76
N TRP A 284 2.38 -41.78 0.00
CA TRP A 284 3.09 -40.65 0.59
C TRP A 284 4.15 -41.06 1.61
N ASN A 285 3.87 -42.05 2.45
CA ASN A 285 4.82 -42.51 3.46
C ASN A 285 6.00 -43.28 2.85
N ALA A 286 5.94 -43.64 1.56
CA ALA A 286 7.02 -44.29 0.82
C ALA A 286 7.92 -43.30 0.04
N LEU A 287 7.60 -41.99 0.08
CA LEU A 287 8.38 -40.89 -0.51
C LEU A 287 9.55 -40.48 0.39
#